data_AF-A0A1J5L9T8-F1
#
_entry.id   AF-A0A1J5L9T8-F1
#
_cell.length_a   1.000
_cell.length_b   1.000
_cell.length_c   1.000
_cell.angle_alpha   90.00
_cell.angle_beta   90.00
_cell.angle_gamma   90.00
#
_symmetry.space_group_name_H-M   'P 1'
#
loop_
_entity.id
_entity.type
_entity.pdbx_description
1 polymer ?
#
loop_
_entity_poly.entity_id
_entity_poly.type
_entity_poly.pdbx_seq_one_letter_code
_entity_poly.pdbx_strand_id
1 'polypeptide(L)'
;MSTNRPKIIIPLQTIDILVELTTFSLLLFSWGYSWSNYSTLPDTIPTHFNASGIADDFGDKSTIWILPILFLTTYLLLFIVNRFPEYHNYMVKITTENAYRNYKFSTQTLRLINLFCAVLFAYINYFTIQYALQSQQQLGQWFLPTVIAFTVLLPIFLFFRSKHINSKQHG
;
A
#
# COMPACT_ATOMS: atom_id res chain seq x y z
N MET A 1 15.27 21.46 -7.81
CA MET A 1 15.67 22.19 -6.58
C MET A 1 16.62 21.30 -5.80
N SER A 2 17.89 21.68 -5.63
CA SER A 2 18.81 20.98 -4.74
C SER A 2 18.38 21.27 -3.30
N THR A 3 17.74 20.30 -2.65
CA THR A 3 17.51 20.39 -1.21
C THR A 3 18.89 20.22 -0.54
N ASN A 4 19.39 21.24 0.17
CA ASN A 4 20.62 21.16 0.98
C ASN A 4 20.43 20.26 2.22
N ARG A 5 19.68 19.17 2.07
CA ARG A 5 19.33 18.24 3.14
C ARG A 5 20.44 17.18 3.27
N PRO A 6 20.74 16.69 4.48
CA PRO A 6 21.76 15.67 4.69
C PRO A 6 21.41 14.38 3.96
N LYS A 7 22.35 13.80 3.21
CA LYS A 7 22.19 12.49 2.56
C LYS A 7 22.72 11.41 3.50
N ILE A 8 21.83 10.76 4.22
CA ILE A 8 22.16 9.71 5.18
C ILE A 8 21.44 8.41 4.83
N ILE A 9 22.11 7.28 5.02
CA ILE A 9 21.52 5.96 4.81
C ILE A 9 20.78 5.55 6.09
N ILE A 10 19.50 5.21 5.95
CA ILE A 10 18.71 4.64 7.04
C ILE A 10 18.84 3.11 6.97
N PRO A 11 19.43 2.46 7.99
CA PRO A 11 19.51 1.01 8.03
C PRO A 11 18.13 0.40 8.25
N LEU A 12 17.84 -0.72 7.58
CA LEU A 12 16.62 -1.48 7.78
C LEU A 12 16.60 -2.13 9.16
N GLN A 13 15.47 -2.03 9.84
CA GLN A 13 15.18 -2.81 11.05
C GLN A 13 14.47 -4.11 10.68
N THR A 14 14.45 -5.08 11.60
CA THR A 14 13.73 -6.34 11.43
C THR A 14 12.27 -6.12 11.02
N ILE A 15 11.57 -5.16 11.64
CA ILE A 15 10.19 -4.86 11.28
C ILE A 15 10.05 -4.32 9.85
N ASP A 16 11.02 -3.56 9.36
CA ASP A 16 11.01 -3.03 7.99
C ASP A 16 11.12 -4.18 6.97
N ILE A 17 12.01 -5.14 7.27
CA ILE A 17 12.20 -6.35 6.46
C ILE A 17 10.93 -7.21 6.47
N LEU A 18 10.33 -7.44 7.65
CA LEU A 18 9.09 -8.21 7.75
C LEU A 18 7.95 -7.58 6.95
N VAL A 19 7.81 -6.25 7.02
CA VAL A 19 6.81 -5.51 6.24
C VAL A 19 7.07 -5.68 4.74
N GLU A 20 8.30 -5.45 4.28
CA GLU A 20 8.65 -5.57 2.85
C GLU A 20 8.47 -7.01 2.33
N LEU A 21 8.88 -8.02 3.10
CA LEU A 21 8.66 -9.43 2.74
C LEU A 21 7.17 -9.75 2.65
N THR A 22 6.36 -9.25 3.59
CA THR A 22 4.91 -9.47 3.56
C THR A 22 4.28 -8.81 2.35
N THR A 23 4.64 -7.55 2.05
CA THR A 23 4.18 -6.83 0.85
C THR A 23 4.55 -7.59 -0.42
N PHE A 24 5.79 -8.07 -0.54
CA PHE A 24 6.25 -8.82 -1.70
C PHE A 24 5.54 -10.19 -1.82
N SER A 25 5.29 -10.86 -0.69
CA SER A 25 4.56 -12.14 -0.67
C SER A 25 3.12 -11.97 -1.14
N LEU A 26 2.44 -10.89 -0.75
CA LEU A 26 1.10 -10.56 -1.24
C LEU A 26 1.10 -10.27 -2.74
N LEU A 27 2.15 -9.61 -3.26
CA LEU A 27 2.30 -9.39 -4.70
C LEU A 27 2.43 -10.72 -5.46
N LEU A 28 3.31 -11.60 -5.00
CA LEU A 28 3.46 -12.94 -5.59
C LEU A 28 2.17 -13.74 -5.50
N PHE A 29 1.45 -13.63 -4.38
CA PHE A 29 0.14 -14.24 -4.22
C PHE A 29 -0.85 -13.72 -5.26
N SER A 30 -1.02 -12.40 -5.45
CA SER A 30 -1.96 -11.86 -6.44
C SER A 30 -1.67 -12.33 -7.86
N TRP A 31 -0.39 -12.35 -8.25
CA TRP A 31 0.04 -12.86 -9.56
C TRP A 31 -0.21 -14.36 -9.69
N GLY A 32 0.25 -15.16 -8.73
CA GLY A 32 0.12 -16.61 -8.75
C GLY A 32 -1.35 -17.06 -8.68
N TYR A 33 -2.17 -16.36 -7.90
CA TYR A 33 -3.59 -16.65 -7.75
C TYR A 33 -4.39 -16.30 -9.02
N SER A 34 -4.09 -15.16 -9.65
CA SER A 34 -4.68 -14.80 -10.95
C SER A 34 -4.27 -15.80 -12.02
N TRP A 35 -2.99 -16.19 -12.07
CA TRP A 35 -2.49 -17.16 -13.03
C TRP A 35 -3.12 -18.54 -12.88
N SER A 36 -3.20 -19.06 -11.66
CA SER A 36 -3.72 -20.41 -11.41
C SER A 36 -5.22 -20.57 -11.68
N ASN A 37 -5.99 -19.47 -11.63
CA ASN A 37 -7.42 -19.47 -11.90
C ASN A 37 -7.78 -18.94 -13.29
N TYR A 38 -6.85 -18.36 -14.06
CA TYR A 38 -7.19 -17.66 -15.30
C TYR A 38 -7.98 -18.52 -16.30
N SER A 39 -7.60 -19.80 -16.45
CA SER A 39 -8.27 -20.72 -17.37
C SER A 39 -9.66 -21.17 -16.91
N THR A 40 -9.98 -21.03 -15.62
CA THR A 40 -11.28 -21.41 -15.05
C THR A 40 -12.24 -20.22 -14.95
N LEU A 41 -11.76 -18.99 -15.15
CA LEU A 41 -12.60 -17.81 -15.14
C LEU A 41 -13.59 -17.82 -16.32
N PRO A 42 -14.86 -17.44 -16.10
CA PRO A 42 -15.79 -17.16 -17.18
C PRO A 42 -15.29 -15.99 -18.03
N ASP A 43 -15.79 -15.84 -19.26
CA ASP A 43 -15.35 -14.75 -20.16
C ASP A 43 -15.63 -13.35 -19.61
N THR A 44 -16.62 -13.23 -18.71
CA THR A 44 -16.96 -11.97 -18.04
C THR A 44 -16.78 -12.07 -16.52
N ILE A 45 -16.02 -11.14 -15.93
CA ILE A 45 -15.74 -11.06 -14.49
C ILE A 45 -16.07 -9.66 -13.94
N PRO A 46 -16.22 -9.50 -12.62
CA PRO A 46 -16.42 -8.18 -12.01
C PRO A 46 -15.27 -7.21 -12.29
N THR A 47 -15.60 -5.99 -12.69
CA THR A 47 -14.65 -4.88 -12.87
C THR A 47 -14.85 -3.77 -11.84
N HIS A 48 -16.06 -3.66 -11.27
CA HIS A 48 -16.40 -2.68 -10.24
C HIS A 48 -17.28 -3.29 -9.16
N PHE A 49 -17.18 -2.73 -7.95
CA PHE A 49 -18.03 -3.07 -6.81
C PHE A 49 -18.65 -1.79 -6.23
N ASN A 50 -19.94 -1.83 -5.93
CA ASN A 50 -20.64 -0.72 -5.30
C ASN A 50 -20.23 -0.52 -3.82
N ALA A 51 -20.81 0.49 -3.18
CA ALA A 51 -20.52 0.81 -1.77
C ALA A 51 -20.90 -0.31 -0.78
N SER A 52 -21.79 -1.23 -1.16
CA SER A 52 -22.13 -2.43 -0.37
C SER A 52 -21.16 -3.60 -0.61
N GLY A 53 -20.16 -3.44 -1.47
CA GLY A 53 -19.20 -4.48 -1.83
C GLY A 53 -19.76 -5.54 -2.80
N ILE A 54 -20.84 -5.21 -3.52
CA ILE A 54 -21.50 -6.07 -4.51
C ILE A 54 -21.02 -5.65 -5.90
N ALA A 55 -20.67 -6.61 -6.75
CA ALA A 55 -20.29 -6.33 -8.13
C ALA A 55 -21.47 -5.70 -8.90
N ASP A 56 -21.23 -4.56 -9.52
CA ASP A 56 -22.22 -3.78 -10.29
C ASP A 56 -21.73 -3.41 -11.70
N ASP A 57 -20.50 -3.81 -12.06
CA ASP A 57 -19.96 -3.72 -13.42
C ASP A 57 -19.11 -4.96 -13.74
N PHE A 58 -19.07 -5.32 -15.02
CA PHE A 58 -18.44 -6.55 -15.52
C PHE A 58 -17.70 -6.31 -16.85
N GLY A 59 -16.61 -7.04 -17.07
CA GLY A 59 -15.81 -6.94 -18.29
C GLY A 59 -15.06 -8.23 -18.61
N ASP A 60 -14.26 -8.20 -19.68
CA ASP A 60 -13.50 -9.37 -20.15
C ASP A 60 -12.59 -9.92 -19.05
N LYS A 61 -12.46 -11.25 -18.94
CA LYS A 61 -11.60 -11.90 -17.94
C LYS A 61 -10.14 -11.47 -17.97
N SER A 62 -9.62 -10.95 -19.10
CA SER A 62 -8.28 -10.37 -19.18
C SER A 62 -8.10 -9.18 -18.23
N THR A 63 -9.19 -8.51 -17.83
CA THR A 63 -9.14 -7.40 -16.86
C THR A 63 -8.60 -7.82 -15.50
N ILE A 64 -8.58 -9.12 -15.16
CA ILE A 64 -8.01 -9.61 -13.89
C ILE A 64 -6.55 -9.20 -13.70
N TRP A 65 -5.81 -8.99 -14.80
CA TRP A 65 -4.40 -8.61 -14.78
C TRP A 65 -4.16 -7.14 -14.42
N ILE A 66 -5.17 -6.27 -14.51
CA ILE A 66 -5.05 -4.85 -14.21
C ILE A 66 -4.61 -4.64 -12.75
N LEU A 67 -5.23 -5.36 -11.80
CA LEU A 67 -4.92 -5.24 -10.37
C LEU A 67 -3.50 -5.71 -10.03
N PRO A 68 -3.03 -6.91 -10.44
CA PRO A 68 -1.64 -7.33 -10.26
C PRO A 68 -0.60 -6.39 -10.90
N ILE A 69 -0.88 -5.83 -12.07
CA ILE A 69 0.01 -4.86 -12.75
C ILE A 69 0.06 -3.54 -11.98
N LEU A 70 -1.09 -3.02 -11.56
CA LEU A 70 -1.17 -1.81 -10.75
C LEU A 70 -0.47 -1.99 -9.40
N PHE A 71 -0.62 -3.16 -8.79
CA PHE A 71 0.07 -3.51 -7.57
C PHE A 71 1.59 -3.55 -7.78
N LEU A 72 2.09 -4.27 -8.79
CA LEU A 72 3.53 -4.28 -9.12
C LEU A 72 4.07 -2.86 -9.33
N THR A 73 3.36 -2.06 -10.11
CA THR A 73 3.73 -0.67 -10.41
C THR A 73 3.79 0.17 -9.13
N THR A 74 2.76 0.10 -8.29
CA THR A 74 2.70 0.83 -7.02
C THR A 74 3.80 0.38 -6.07
N TYR A 75 4.03 -0.93 -5.95
CA TYR A 75 5.09 -1.51 -5.14
C TYR A 75 6.46 -0.98 -5.54
N LEU A 76 6.79 -1.01 -6.84
CA LEU A 76 8.08 -0.53 -7.36
C LEU A 76 8.24 0.98 -7.17
N LEU A 77 7.20 1.77 -7.47
CA LEU A 77 7.23 3.22 -7.29
C LEU A 77 7.51 3.59 -5.83
N LEU A 78 6.76 3.01 -4.90
CA LEU A 78 6.95 3.27 -3.47
C LEU A 78 8.30 2.76 -2.97
N PHE A 79 8.76 1.60 -3.44
CA PHE A 79 10.07 1.05 -3.12
C PHE A 79 11.21 1.98 -3.58
N ILE A 80 11.13 2.50 -4.80
CA ILE A 80 12.12 3.43 -5.36
C ILE A 80 12.10 4.76 -4.60
N VAL A 81 10.92 5.35 -4.36
CA VAL A 81 10.80 6.60 -3.60
C VAL A 81 11.42 6.44 -2.20
N ASN A 82 11.20 5.29 -1.56
CA ASN A 82 11.72 5.01 -0.22
C ASN A 82 13.26 4.99 -0.13
N ARG A 83 13.96 4.86 -1.27
CA ARG A 83 15.42 4.92 -1.34
C ARG A 83 15.96 6.33 -1.19
N PHE A 84 15.13 7.35 -1.39
CA PHE A 84 15.52 8.77 -1.40
C PHE A 84 14.72 9.62 -0.40
N PRO A 85 14.83 9.35 0.92
CA PRO A 85 14.08 10.07 1.94
C PRO A 85 14.33 11.57 1.93
N GLU A 86 15.48 12.05 1.45
CA GLU A 86 15.78 13.47 1.35
C GLU A 86 14.79 14.27 0.47
N TYR A 87 14.08 13.61 -0.45
CA TYR A 87 13.06 14.21 -1.30
C TYR A 87 11.64 14.04 -0.77
N HIS A 88 11.45 13.33 0.35
CA HIS A 88 10.14 13.22 0.97
C HIS A 88 9.67 14.58 1.51
N ASN A 89 8.35 14.68 1.71
CA ASN A 89 7.72 15.84 2.31
C ASN A 89 7.75 15.73 3.84
N TYR A 90 8.24 16.79 4.47
CA TYR A 90 8.36 16.90 5.93
C TYR A 90 7.68 18.18 6.41
N MET A 91 6.96 18.08 7.53
CA MET A 91 6.29 19.24 8.15
C MET A 91 7.25 20.15 8.93
N VAL A 92 8.51 19.73 9.07
CA VAL A 92 9.57 20.46 9.75
C VAL A 92 10.76 20.64 8.81
N LYS A 93 11.55 21.69 9.05
CA LYS A 93 12.83 21.85 8.35
C LYS A 93 13.76 20.72 8.75
N ILE A 94 14.32 20.03 7.76
CA ILE A 94 15.31 18.99 7.99
C ILE A 94 16.68 19.63 8.23
N THR A 95 17.30 19.25 9.36
CA THR A 95 18.65 19.63 9.76
C THR A 95 19.50 18.37 9.97
N THR A 96 20.81 18.54 10.15
CA THR A 96 21.75 17.46 10.48
C THR A 96 21.36 16.69 11.74
N GLU A 97 20.80 17.36 12.74
CA GLU A 97 20.46 16.80 14.05
C GLU A 97 19.13 16.01 14.06
N ASN A 98 18.24 16.29 13.10
CA ASN A 98 16.91 15.68 13.04
C ASN A 98 16.67 14.77 11.81
N ALA A 99 17.57 14.79 10.83
CA ALA A 99 17.44 14.04 9.59
C ALA A 99 17.21 12.55 9.86
N TYR A 100 18.04 11.92 10.70
CA TYR A 100 17.93 10.48 10.96
C TYR A 100 16.54 10.06 11.47
N ARG A 101 16.01 10.76 12.47
CA ARG A 101 14.71 10.43 13.08
C ARG A 101 13.57 10.64 12.09
N ASN A 102 13.57 11.76 11.37
CA ASN A 102 12.51 12.08 10.41
C ASN A 102 12.57 11.18 9.16
N TYR A 103 13.76 10.86 8.66
CA TYR A 103 13.95 9.97 7.51
C TYR A 103 13.56 8.55 7.86
N LYS A 104 13.99 8.06 9.03
CA LYS A 104 13.56 6.76 9.54
C LYS A 104 12.04 6.71 9.65
N PHE A 105 11.41 7.68 10.32
CA PHE A 105 9.96 7.72 10.45
C PHE A 105 9.26 7.71 9.09
N SER A 106 9.68 8.58 8.18
CA SER A 106 9.07 8.71 6.86
C SER A 106 9.22 7.46 6.00
N THR A 107 10.40 6.83 6.02
CA THR A 107 10.60 5.58 5.25
C THR A 107 9.80 4.42 5.81
N GLN A 108 9.65 4.32 7.13
CA GLN A 108 8.78 3.34 7.78
C GLN A 108 7.31 3.57 7.44
N THR A 109 6.86 4.82 7.44
CA THR A 109 5.51 5.18 7.00
C THR A 109 5.26 4.77 5.55
N LEU A 110 6.21 5.00 4.64
CA LEU A 110 6.05 4.63 3.23
C LEU A 110 5.96 3.11 3.03
N ARG A 111 6.74 2.31 3.79
CA ARG A 111 6.60 0.85 3.81
C ARG A 111 5.23 0.39 4.31
N LEU A 112 4.73 1.02 5.37
CA LEU A 112 3.40 0.72 5.90
C LEU A 112 2.28 1.05 4.89
N ILE A 113 2.39 2.18 4.18
CA ILE A 113 1.46 2.55 3.11
C ILE A 113 1.53 1.52 1.98
N ASN A 114 2.72 1.10 1.57
CA ASN A 114 2.89 0.07 0.55
C ASN A 114 2.26 -1.27 0.96
N LEU A 115 2.44 -1.69 2.22
CA LEU A 115 1.78 -2.88 2.77
C LEU A 115 0.25 -2.74 2.80
N PHE A 116 -0.27 -1.56 3.16
CA PHE A 116 -1.71 -1.32 3.13
C PHE A 116 -2.25 -1.44 1.69
N CYS A 117 -1.63 -0.80 0.71
CA CYS A 117 -1.98 -0.96 -0.70
C CYS A 117 -1.92 -2.43 -1.15
N ALA A 118 -0.89 -3.16 -0.74
CA ALA A 118 -0.74 -4.58 -1.04
C ALA A 118 -1.90 -5.43 -0.51
N VAL A 119 -2.30 -5.21 0.74
CA VAL A 119 -3.45 -5.89 1.34
C VAL A 119 -4.73 -5.57 0.56
N LEU A 120 -4.95 -4.31 0.18
CA LEU A 120 -6.13 -3.93 -0.61
C LEU A 120 -6.14 -4.60 -1.99
N PHE A 121 -5.04 -4.52 -2.73
CA PHE A 121 -4.97 -5.11 -4.07
C PHE A 121 -5.12 -6.63 -4.03
N ALA A 122 -4.46 -7.30 -3.09
CA ALA A 122 -4.60 -8.75 -2.92
C ALA A 122 -6.02 -9.16 -2.50
N TYR A 123 -6.64 -8.40 -1.60
CA TYR A 123 -8.01 -8.62 -1.16
C TYR A 123 -9.01 -8.47 -2.30
N ILE A 124 -8.97 -7.35 -3.03
CA ILE A 124 -9.87 -7.12 -4.17
C ILE A 124 -9.66 -8.20 -5.24
N ASN A 125 -8.41 -8.50 -5.60
CA ASN A 125 -8.10 -9.53 -6.60
C ASN A 125 -8.62 -10.91 -6.20
N TYR A 126 -8.46 -11.30 -4.94
CA TYR A 126 -9.02 -12.55 -4.41
C TYR A 126 -10.55 -12.57 -4.56
N PHE A 127 -11.24 -11.53 -4.12
CA PHE A 127 -12.71 -11.47 -4.16
C PHE A 127 -13.26 -11.35 -5.58
N THR A 128 -12.57 -10.70 -6.51
CA THR A 128 -12.94 -10.70 -7.93
C THR A 128 -12.96 -12.12 -8.50
N ILE A 129 -11.92 -12.92 -8.24
CA ILE A 129 -11.83 -14.31 -8.71
C ILE A 129 -12.91 -15.16 -8.04
N GLN A 130 -13.09 -15.02 -6.72
CA GLN A 130 -14.09 -15.79 -5.99
C GLN A 130 -15.52 -15.50 -6.45
N TYR A 131 -15.85 -14.23 -6.67
CA TYR A 131 -17.13 -13.84 -7.24
C TYR A 131 -17.32 -14.46 -8.63
N ALA A 132 -16.30 -14.38 -9.50
CA ALA A 132 -16.36 -14.92 -10.85
C ALA A 132 -16.53 -16.46 -10.88
N LEU A 133 -15.95 -17.16 -9.90
CA LEU A 133 -16.12 -18.60 -9.69
C LEU A 133 -17.44 -18.97 -8.97
N GLN A 134 -18.37 -18.02 -8.84
CA GLN A 134 -19.69 -18.19 -8.25
C GLN A 134 -19.68 -18.71 -6.81
N SER A 135 -18.64 -18.44 -6.03
CA SER A 135 -18.52 -18.92 -4.64
C SER A 135 -19.43 -18.19 -3.64
N GLN A 136 -20.36 -17.35 -4.13
CA GLN A 136 -21.20 -16.41 -3.36
C GLN A 136 -20.42 -15.38 -2.53
N GLN A 137 -19.09 -15.41 -2.57
CA GLN A 137 -18.24 -14.48 -1.83
C GLN A 137 -18.23 -13.11 -2.51
N GLN A 138 -18.46 -12.08 -1.71
CA GLN A 138 -18.47 -10.67 -2.12
C GLN A 138 -17.42 -9.91 -1.32
N LEU A 139 -17.03 -8.74 -1.81
CA LEU A 139 -16.07 -7.84 -1.16
C LEU A 139 -16.51 -7.46 0.27
N GLY A 140 -17.82 -7.39 0.49
CA GLY A 140 -18.45 -7.14 1.79
C GLY A 140 -18.64 -5.65 2.11
N GLN A 141 -19.77 -5.35 2.76
CA GLN A 141 -20.19 -3.98 3.08
C GLN A 141 -19.23 -3.18 3.98
N TRP A 142 -18.38 -3.86 4.76
CA TRP A 142 -17.42 -3.21 5.65
C TRP A 142 -16.11 -2.84 4.96
N PHE A 143 -15.83 -3.36 3.77
CA PHE A 143 -14.59 -3.08 3.04
C PHE A 143 -14.39 -1.56 2.88
N LEU A 144 -15.34 -0.87 2.23
CA LEU A 144 -15.20 0.55 1.94
C LEU A 144 -15.12 1.42 3.22
N PRO A 145 -15.99 1.25 4.23
CA PRO A 145 -15.85 1.96 5.51
C PRO A 145 -14.48 1.76 6.17
N THR A 146 -13.92 0.53 6.16
CA THR A 146 -12.60 0.26 6.73
C THR A 146 -11.49 0.97 5.95
N VAL A 147 -11.54 0.96 4.62
CA VAL A 147 -10.58 1.69 3.77
C VAL A 147 -10.63 3.19 4.04
N ILE A 148 -11.83 3.77 4.11
CA ILE A 148 -12.03 5.20 4.39
C ILE A 148 -11.49 5.54 5.79
N ALA A 149 -11.88 4.77 6.81
CA ALA A 149 -11.42 5.00 8.17
C ALA A 149 -9.89 4.97 8.27
N PHE A 150 -9.24 3.96 7.68
CA PHE A 150 -7.79 3.88 7.68
C PHE A 150 -7.15 5.07 6.95
N THR A 151 -7.68 5.45 5.78
CA THR A 151 -7.14 6.55 4.96
C THR A 151 -7.28 7.91 5.65
N VAL A 152 -8.31 8.11 6.47
CA VAL A 152 -8.51 9.35 7.25
C VAL A 152 -7.72 9.34 8.55
N LEU A 153 -7.74 8.24 9.29
CA LEU A 153 -7.11 8.14 10.61
C LEU A 153 -5.59 8.07 10.54
N LEU A 154 -5.03 7.43 9.51
CA LEU A 154 -3.58 7.28 9.37
C LEU A 154 -2.86 8.64 9.27
N PRO A 155 -3.22 9.58 8.37
CA PRO A 155 -2.59 10.91 8.32
C PRO A 155 -2.69 11.68 9.64
N ILE A 156 -3.82 11.61 10.33
CA ILE A 156 -4.02 12.25 11.64
C ILE A 156 -3.03 11.66 12.66
N PHE A 157 -2.95 10.33 12.74
CA PHE A 157 -1.99 9.65 13.61
C PHE A 157 -0.54 10.03 13.28
N LEU A 158 -0.18 10.03 11.99
CA LEU A 158 1.15 10.40 11.51
C LEU A 158 1.50 11.85 11.85
N PHE A 159 0.52 12.76 11.80
CA PHE A 159 0.67 14.15 12.18
C PHE A 159 1.09 14.29 13.65
N PHE A 160 0.32 13.69 14.56
CA PHE A 160 0.63 13.73 15.99
C PHE A 160 1.96 13.03 16.32
N ARG A 161 2.23 11.90 15.67
CA ARG A 161 3.49 11.17 15.84
C ARG A 161 4.70 11.97 15.36
N SER A 162 4.60 12.63 14.21
CA SER A 162 5.63 13.53 13.70
C SER A 162 5.89 14.70 14.66
N LYS A 163 4.84 15.28 15.25
CA LYS A 163 4.99 16.33 16.27
C LYS A 163 5.73 15.81 17.51
N HIS A 164 5.37 14.63 17.99
CA HIS A 164 6.03 14.01 19.15
C HIS A 164 7.51 13.68 18.90
N ILE A 165 7.88 13.23 17.69
CA ILE A 165 9.29 12.95 17.33
C ILE A 165 10.14 14.23 17.37
N ASN A 166 9.56 15.37 16.99
CA ASN A 166 10.26 16.64 16.90
C ASN A 166 10.20 17.48 18.20
N SER A 167 9.26 17.22 19.12
CA SER A 167 9.22 17.92 20.41
C SER A 167 10.39 17.58 21.34
N LYS A 168 11.06 16.44 21.12
CA LYS A 168 12.25 16.01 21.89
C LYS A 168 13.54 16.77 21.53
N GLN A 169 13.46 17.86 20.76
CA GLN A 169 14.62 18.69 20.36
C GLN A 169 14.85 19.93 21.25
N HIS A 170 13.90 20.27 22.12
CA HIS A 170 13.92 21.52 22.92
C HIS A 170 14.01 21.28 24.43
N GLY A 171 14.47 20.09 24.86
CA GLY A 171 14.70 19.74 26.25
C GLY A 171 16.12 19.31 26.49
#